data_AF-A0A8I1FW81-F1
#
_entry.id   AF-A0A8I1FW81-F1
#
_cell.length_a   1.000
_cell.length_b   1.000
_cell.length_c   1.000
_cell.angle_alpha   90.00
_cell.angle_beta   90.00
_cell.angle_gamma   90.00
#
_symmetry.space_group_name_H-M   'P 1'
#
loop_
_entity.id
_entity.type
_entity.pdbx_description
1 polymer ?
#
loop_
_entity_poly.entity_id
_entity_poly.type
_entity_poly.pdbx_seq_one_letter_code
_entity_poly.pdbx_strand_id
1 'polypeptide(L)'
;MEMATALSVFLCRQREQCGFFNGIPLLHKPQSIPAGEGLTARYCLSDDIFSWGAVCEGRTLAAMLCKQGDPVPIAVLEGTVLSKGSGSGLGIFESCDLLSESLNKVVSDLSRTSVEDLLNVISAGGVLILNRLEVRSNFNHCGIGRRFFCVLTEHINKSLAMSLYALHPFPLQYEYCEPNAEGLEYEAFWDSFRVDVEKLSNYYCYEFGCKSVSPETGLLINSLPGWRLNIDRFGWSVEVSE
;
A
#
# COMPACT_ATOMS: atom_id res chain seq x y z
N MET A 1 -16.72 -48.44 0.60
CA MET A 1 -16.02 -47.85 1.76
C MET A 1 -15.38 -46.57 1.24
N GLU A 2 -16.09 -45.47 1.42
CA GLU A 2 -15.75 -44.15 0.89
C GLU A 2 -14.54 -43.58 1.64
N MET A 3 -13.47 -43.21 0.92
CA MET A 3 -12.44 -42.32 1.45
C MET A 3 -12.83 -40.89 1.09
N ALA A 4 -13.72 -40.30 1.87
CA ALA A 4 -13.88 -38.86 1.93
C ALA A 4 -13.14 -38.37 3.19
N THR A 5 -12.09 -37.58 3.04
CA THR A 5 -12.11 -36.15 3.42
C THR A 5 -10.75 -35.47 3.29
N ALA A 6 -10.77 -34.38 2.51
CA ALA A 6 -9.98 -33.16 2.63
C ALA A 6 -8.45 -33.26 2.58
N LEU A 7 -7.91 -32.91 1.40
CA LEU A 7 -6.67 -32.13 1.29
C LEU A 7 -6.61 -31.15 2.47
N SER A 8 -5.55 -31.26 3.28
CA SER A 8 -5.27 -30.34 4.37
C SER A 8 -5.43 -28.91 3.85
N VAL A 9 -6.33 -28.20 4.52
CA VAL A 9 -6.67 -26.80 4.29
C VAL A 9 -5.38 -26.00 4.16
N PHE A 10 -5.18 -25.32 3.03
CA PHE A 10 -4.19 -24.26 2.89
C PHE A 10 -4.23 -23.42 4.17
N LEU A 11 -3.13 -23.34 4.91
CA LEU A 11 -3.06 -22.52 6.13
C LEU A 11 -2.93 -21.03 5.75
N CYS A 12 -3.78 -20.57 4.84
CA CYS A 12 -4.00 -19.14 4.63
C CYS A 12 -4.48 -18.56 5.95
N ARG A 13 -3.93 -17.40 6.31
CA ARG A 13 -4.35 -16.67 7.50
C ARG A 13 -5.84 -16.43 7.44
N GLN A 14 -6.49 -16.74 8.55
CA GLN A 14 -7.85 -16.30 8.79
C GLN A 14 -7.82 -14.90 9.39
N ARG A 15 -8.90 -14.15 9.21
CA ARG A 15 -9.05 -12.87 9.91
C ARG A 15 -9.07 -13.13 11.41
N GLU A 16 -8.38 -12.28 12.15
CA GLU A 16 -8.45 -12.24 13.61
C GLU A 16 -9.86 -11.86 14.07
N GLN A 17 -10.12 -11.96 15.39
CA GLN A 17 -11.39 -11.54 15.99
C GLN A 17 -11.76 -10.09 15.67
N CYS A 18 -10.76 -9.24 15.40
CA CYS A 18 -10.95 -7.85 15.00
C CYS A 18 -11.49 -7.69 13.56
N GLY A 19 -11.50 -8.76 12.76
CA GLY A 19 -11.97 -8.76 11.39
C GLY A 19 -10.94 -8.32 10.36
N PHE A 20 -9.65 -8.32 10.70
CA PHE A 20 -8.51 -8.02 9.81
C PHE A 20 -7.56 -9.22 9.74
N PHE A 21 -6.81 -9.37 8.66
CA PHE A 21 -5.80 -10.44 8.54
C PHE A 21 -4.58 -10.19 9.44
N ASN A 22 -4.21 -8.92 9.56
CA ASN A 22 -3.18 -8.45 10.48
C ASN A 22 -3.83 -7.62 11.59
N GLY A 23 -3.14 -7.42 12.71
CA GLY A 23 -3.65 -6.63 13.84
C GLY A 23 -3.99 -5.17 13.48
N ILE A 24 -4.66 -4.48 14.40
CA ILE A 24 -4.98 -3.05 14.27
C ILE A 24 -3.71 -2.24 14.59
N PRO A 25 -3.30 -1.29 13.73
CA PRO A 25 -2.10 -0.49 13.99
C PRO A 25 -2.29 0.40 15.22
N LEU A 26 -1.23 0.52 16.01
CA LEU A 26 -1.19 1.44 17.14
C LEU A 26 -0.89 2.85 16.63
N LEU A 27 -1.77 3.81 16.93
CA LEU A 27 -1.54 5.21 16.57
C LEU A 27 -1.00 6.01 17.75
N HIS A 28 0.21 6.55 17.59
CA HIS A 28 0.80 7.46 18.56
C HIS A 28 0.40 8.91 18.23
N LYS A 29 -0.28 9.58 19.17
CA LYS A 29 -0.76 10.98 19.03
C LYS A 29 -1.52 11.23 17.69
N PRO A 30 -2.61 10.49 17.42
CA PRO A 30 -3.29 10.57 16.13
C PRO A 30 -3.94 11.92 15.89
N GLN A 31 -3.86 12.39 14.66
CA GLN A 31 -4.71 13.44 14.12
C GLN A 31 -6.04 12.84 13.69
N SER A 32 -7.12 13.62 13.76
CA SER A 32 -8.47 13.17 13.41
C SER A 32 -9.05 14.04 12.32
N ILE A 33 -9.59 13.41 11.29
CA ILE A 33 -10.21 14.07 10.14
C ILE A 33 -11.61 13.50 9.90
N PRO A 34 -12.64 14.34 9.74
CA PRO A 34 -13.97 13.87 9.40
C PRO A 34 -13.97 13.17 8.04
N ALA A 35 -14.58 11.98 7.97
CA ALA A 35 -14.72 11.22 6.73
C ALA A 35 -16.18 11.16 6.23
N GLY A 36 -17.07 11.97 6.81
CA GLY A 36 -18.51 11.99 6.49
C GLY A 36 -19.30 10.84 7.14
N GLU A 37 -20.63 10.95 7.16
CA GLU A 37 -21.56 9.88 7.63
C GLU A 37 -21.25 9.33 9.04
N GLY A 38 -20.77 10.19 9.95
CA GLY A 38 -20.39 9.78 11.31
C GLY A 38 -19.10 8.96 11.38
N LEU A 39 -18.31 8.94 10.30
CA LEU A 39 -17.00 8.32 10.21
C LEU A 39 -15.90 9.36 10.49
N THR A 40 -14.86 8.92 11.20
CA THR A 40 -13.67 9.73 11.49
C THR A 40 -12.44 8.91 11.14
N ALA A 41 -11.61 9.43 10.25
CA ALA A 41 -10.28 8.86 10.01
C ALA A 41 -9.32 9.41 11.06
N ARG A 42 -8.54 8.52 11.66
CA ARG A 42 -7.49 8.84 12.62
C ARG A 42 -6.17 8.37 12.03
N TYR A 43 -5.15 9.20 12.03
CA TYR A 43 -3.86 8.85 11.44
C TYR A 43 -2.69 9.45 12.21
N CYS A 44 -1.53 8.83 12.07
CA CYS A 44 -0.25 9.39 12.48
C CYS A 44 0.79 9.19 11.38
N LEU A 45 1.68 10.17 11.26
CA LEU A 45 2.93 10.06 10.52
C LEU A 45 4.05 9.99 11.54
N SER A 46 4.98 9.06 11.35
CA SER A 46 6.20 9.01 12.16
C SER A 46 7.11 10.20 11.87
N ASP A 47 8.13 10.37 12.71
CA ASP A 47 9.35 11.10 12.32
C ASP A 47 10.06 10.35 11.17
N ASP A 48 11.11 10.97 10.63
CA ASP A 48 11.94 10.34 9.59
C ASP A 48 12.54 9.02 10.13
N ILE A 49 12.21 7.92 9.45
CA ILE A 49 12.68 6.57 9.79
C ILE A 49 13.95 6.21 9.02
N PHE A 50 14.35 7.03 8.05
CA PHE A 50 15.65 6.90 7.41
C PHE A 50 16.74 7.53 8.28
N SER A 51 17.98 7.12 8.03
CA SER A 51 19.14 7.71 8.72
C SER A 51 19.30 9.19 8.34
N TRP A 52 19.83 10.01 9.25
CA TRP A 52 19.92 11.47 9.11
C TRP A 52 20.88 11.95 7.98
N GLY A 53 21.43 11.03 7.20
CA GLY A 53 22.22 11.30 6.00
C GLY A 53 21.57 10.81 4.71
N ALA A 54 20.34 10.28 4.73
CA ALA A 54 19.68 9.77 3.53
C ALA A 54 19.28 10.91 2.57
N VAL A 55 19.33 10.63 1.26
CA VAL A 55 18.92 11.58 0.20
C VAL A 55 17.41 11.85 0.16
N CYS A 56 16.64 11.04 0.86
CA CYS A 56 15.19 11.08 0.96
C CYS A 56 14.81 11.01 2.45
N GLU A 57 13.64 11.55 2.81
CA GLU A 57 12.98 11.26 4.08
C GLU A 57 11.96 10.13 3.87
N GLY A 58 11.88 9.21 4.83
CA GLY A 58 10.88 8.15 4.87
C GLY A 58 10.02 8.31 6.12
N ARG A 59 8.70 8.29 5.99
CA ARG A 59 7.80 8.34 7.16
C ARG A 59 6.76 7.25 7.07
N THR A 60 6.58 6.50 8.15
CA THR A 60 5.48 5.53 8.24
C THR A 60 4.17 6.26 8.45
N LEU A 61 3.19 5.93 7.61
CA LEU A 61 1.80 6.35 7.75
C LEU A 61 1.01 5.17 8.32
N ALA A 62 0.37 5.39 9.47
CA ALA A 62 -0.61 4.47 10.01
C ALA A 62 -1.93 5.21 10.20
N ALA A 63 -3.02 4.58 9.79
CA ALA A 63 -4.34 5.17 9.87
C ALA A 63 -5.43 4.13 10.12
N MET A 64 -6.51 4.58 10.75
CA MET A 64 -7.73 3.80 10.93
C MET A 64 -8.98 4.65 10.67
N LEU A 65 -10.01 4.04 10.13
CA LEU A 65 -11.33 4.64 9.98
C LEU A 65 -12.25 4.15 11.09
N CYS A 66 -12.73 5.04 11.93
CA CYS A 66 -13.60 4.74 13.06
C CYS A 66 -15.04 5.21 12.78
N LYS A 67 -16.01 4.50 13.34
CA LYS A 67 -17.41 4.94 13.41
C LYS A 67 -17.80 5.15 14.86
N GLN A 68 -18.55 6.22 15.11
CA GLN A 68 -19.03 6.51 16.46
C GLN A 68 -19.83 5.32 17.01
N GLY A 69 -19.48 4.86 18.22
CA GLY A 69 -20.13 3.73 18.89
C GLY A 69 -19.63 2.34 18.49
N ASP A 70 -18.75 2.21 17.49
CA ASP A 70 -18.07 0.94 17.20
C ASP A 70 -16.73 0.87 17.96
N PRO A 71 -16.49 -0.16 18.78
CA PRO A 71 -15.22 -0.32 19.51
C PRO A 71 -14.04 -0.65 18.61
N VAL A 72 -14.28 -1.14 17.38
CA VAL A 72 -13.23 -1.60 16.45
C VAL A 72 -13.26 -0.73 15.19
N PRO A 73 -12.10 -0.29 14.67
CA PRO A 73 -12.06 0.47 13.42
C PRO A 73 -12.66 -0.34 12.27
N ILE A 74 -13.32 0.33 11.34
CA ILE A 74 -13.94 -0.28 10.15
C ILE A 74 -12.89 -0.61 9.09
N ALA A 75 -11.87 0.23 8.97
CA ALA A 75 -10.79 0.04 8.02
C ALA A 75 -9.46 0.47 8.63
N VAL A 76 -8.37 -0.09 8.11
CA VAL A 76 -6.99 0.25 8.49
C VAL A 76 -6.17 0.46 7.22
N LEU A 77 -5.23 1.40 7.30
CA LEU A 77 -4.31 1.73 6.22
C LEU A 77 -2.92 1.90 6.79
N GLU A 78 -1.95 1.26 6.17
CA GLU A 78 -0.53 1.44 6.45
C GLU A 78 0.22 1.74 5.16
N GLY A 79 1.19 2.64 5.23
CA GLY A 79 2.00 3.03 4.09
C GLY A 79 3.29 3.71 4.50
N THR A 80 4.10 4.02 3.50
CA THR A 80 5.34 4.78 3.65
C THR A 80 5.29 6.00 2.75
N VAL A 81 5.51 7.17 3.32
CA VAL A 81 5.65 8.41 2.57
C VAL A 81 7.14 8.65 2.33
N LEU A 82 7.50 8.74 1.05
CA LEU A 82 8.82 9.18 0.61
C LEU A 82 8.72 10.65 0.21
N SER A 83 9.63 11.48 0.72
CA SER A 83 9.66 12.90 0.41
C SER A 83 11.08 13.42 0.34
N LYS A 84 11.26 14.64 -0.17
CA LYS A 84 12.57 15.26 -0.33
C LYS A 84 13.37 15.24 0.99
N GLY A 85 14.55 14.63 0.95
CA GLY A 85 15.51 14.67 2.04
C GLY A 85 16.51 15.82 1.92
N SER A 86 17.26 16.04 3.00
CA SER A 86 18.37 17.00 3.04
C SER A 86 19.75 16.35 3.07
N GLY A 87 19.82 15.02 3.18
CA GLY A 87 21.07 14.27 3.22
C GLY A 87 21.66 14.01 1.84
N SER A 88 22.91 13.53 1.83
CA SER A 88 23.68 13.21 0.62
C SER A 88 24.47 11.91 0.74
N GLY A 89 24.18 11.10 1.75
CA GLY A 89 24.95 9.93 2.16
C GLY A 89 24.37 8.63 1.61
N LEU A 90 23.27 8.16 2.21
CA LEU A 90 22.62 6.91 1.82
C LEU A 90 21.60 7.15 0.70
N GLY A 91 21.67 6.33 -0.35
CA GLY A 91 20.69 6.32 -1.43
C GLY A 91 19.33 5.80 -0.98
N ILE A 92 18.32 5.99 -1.83
CA ILE A 92 16.94 5.56 -1.52
C ILE A 92 16.88 4.03 -1.36
N PHE A 93 17.56 3.29 -2.24
CA PHE A 93 17.55 1.84 -2.25
C PHE A 93 18.09 1.25 -0.95
N GLU A 94 19.26 1.71 -0.52
CA GLU A 94 19.88 1.27 0.73
C GLU A 94 19.00 1.61 1.93
N SER A 95 18.38 2.80 1.91
CA SER A 95 17.49 3.23 3.00
C SER A 95 16.22 2.36 3.08
N CYS A 96 15.66 1.96 1.93
CA CYS A 96 14.48 1.10 1.88
C CYS A 96 14.79 -0.35 2.23
N ASP A 97 15.93 -0.86 1.79
CA ASP A 97 16.40 -2.23 2.07
C ASP A 97 16.50 -2.51 3.57
N LEU A 98 17.00 -1.52 4.33
CA LEU A 98 17.12 -1.59 5.78
C LEU A 98 15.77 -1.65 6.52
N LEU A 99 14.68 -1.22 5.88
CA LEU A 99 13.35 -1.21 6.50
C LEU A 99 12.51 -2.42 6.13
N SER A 100 12.41 -2.70 4.83
CA SER A 100 11.52 -3.74 4.31
C SER A 100 11.86 -4.09 2.87
N GLU A 101 11.99 -5.38 2.61
CA GLU A 101 12.13 -5.92 1.25
C GLU A 101 10.96 -5.52 0.34
N SER A 102 9.73 -5.46 0.87
CA SER A 102 8.55 -5.03 0.11
C SER A 102 8.64 -3.57 -0.32
N LEU A 103 9.11 -2.70 0.58
CA LEU A 103 9.34 -1.28 0.28
C LEU A 103 10.44 -1.12 -0.78
N ASN A 104 11.56 -1.82 -0.61
CA ASN A 104 12.66 -1.81 -1.57
C ASN A 104 12.19 -2.28 -2.95
N LYS A 105 11.38 -3.35 -3.02
CA LYS A 105 10.82 -3.84 -4.29
C LYS A 105 9.98 -2.77 -5.01
N VAL A 106 9.07 -2.09 -4.31
CA VAL A 106 8.26 -1.02 -4.90
C VAL A 106 9.14 0.12 -5.41
N VAL A 107 10.10 0.58 -4.61
CA VAL A 107 11.03 1.66 -4.99
C VAL A 107 11.90 1.27 -6.17
N SER A 108 12.36 0.02 -6.20
CA SER A 108 13.15 -0.52 -7.31
C SER A 108 12.37 -0.58 -8.60
N ASP A 109 11.12 -1.04 -8.55
CA ASP A 109 10.25 -1.06 -9.72
C ASP A 109 9.90 0.35 -10.18
N LEU A 110 9.61 1.28 -9.27
CA LEU A 110 9.38 2.69 -9.59
C LEU A 110 10.59 3.29 -10.31
N SER A 111 11.79 3.13 -9.75
CA SER A 111 13.01 3.71 -10.33
C SER A 111 13.38 3.08 -11.66
N ARG A 112 13.17 1.76 -11.82
CA ARG A 112 13.49 1.04 -13.06
C ARG A 112 12.54 1.39 -14.21
N THR A 113 11.29 1.72 -13.89
CA THR A 113 10.24 1.97 -14.89
C THR A 113 9.94 3.44 -15.12
N SER A 114 10.58 4.35 -14.38
CA SER A 114 10.42 5.79 -14.57
C SER A 114 11.24 6.28 -15.76
N VAL A 115 10.72 7.29 -16.46
CA VAL A 115 11.46 8.02 -17.50
C VAL A 115 12.49 8.96 -16.89
N GLU A 116 12.27 9.41 -15.65
CA GLU A 116 13.12 10.34 -14.92
C GLU A 116 13.79 9.66 -13.72
N ASP A 117 14.80 10.31 -13.14
CA ASP A 117 15.35 9.86 -11.86
C ASP A 117 14.26 9.92 -10.78
N LEU A 118 14.04 8.82 -10.07
CA LEU A 118 13.06 8.72 -9.00
C LEU A 118 13.29 9.79 -7.91
N LEU A 119 14.54 10.18 -7.66
CA LEU A 119 14.87 11.27 -6.73
C LEU A 119 14.28 12.60 -7.18
N ASN A 120 14.25 12.88 -8.48
CA ASN A 120 13.64 14.09 -9.02
C ASN A 120 12.12 14.06 -8.83
N VAL A 121 11.49 12.90 -9.06
CA VAL A 121 10.05 12.72 -8.82
C VAL A 121 9.71 12.97 -7.35
N ILE A 122 10.42 12.31 -6.42
CA ILE A 122 10.22 12.49 -4.97
C ILE A 122 10.48 13.93 -4.54
N SER A 123 11.46 14.59 -5.15
CA SER A 123 11.80 15.99 -4.86
C SER A 123 10.76 16.98 -5.40
N ALA A 124 10.12 16.67 -6.52
CA ALA A 124 9.06 17.47 -7.12
C ALA A 124 7.74 17.31 -6.35
N GLY A 125 7.45 16.11 -5.87
CA GLY A 125 6.37 15.82 -4.94
C GLY A 125 6.50 14.43 -4.33
N GLY A 126 6.11 14.29 -3.07
CA GLY A 126 6.29 13.04 -2.34
C GLY A 126 5.54 11.86 -2.94
N VAL A 127 6.01 10.64 -2.67
CA VAL A 127 5.42 9.38 -3.15
C VAL A 127 4.86 8.59 -1.97
N LEU A 128 3.59 8.21 -2.04
CA LEU A 128 2.97 7.34 -1.04
C LEU A 128 3.05 5.89 -1.50
N ILE A 129 3.77 5.06 -0.77
CA ILE A 129 3.78 3.61 -0.97
C ILE A 129 2.72 3.00 -0.06
N LEU A 130 1.64 2.48 -0.64
CA LEU A 130 0.56 1.84 0.10
C LEU A 130 0.94 0.38 0.39
N ASN A 131 1.17 0.08 1.67
CA ASN A 131 1.58 -1.26 2.11
C ASN A 131 0.36 -2.12 2.42
N ARG A 132 -0.69 -1.50 2.95
CA ARG A 132 -1.88 -2.19 3.45
C ARG A 132 -3.09 -1.28 3.38
N LEU A 133 -4.19 -1.81 2.84
CA LEU A 133 -5.53 -1.28 3.03
C LEU A 133 -6.46 -2.45 3.27
N GLU A 134 -6.98 -2.56 4.49
CA GLU A 134 -7.98 -3.56 4.83
C GLU A 134 -9.25 -2.90 5.31
N VAL A 135 -10.37 -3.43 4.84
CA VAL A 135 -11.71 -3.11 5.35
C VAL A 135 -12.24 -4.36 6.04
N ARG A 136 -12.92 -4.18 7.17
CA ARG A 136 -13.62 -5.27 7.85
C ARG A 136 -14.68 -5.85 6.93
N SER A 137 -14.80 -7.18 6.93
CA SER A 137 -15.64 -7.93 6.00
C SER A 137 -17.10 -7.47 5.94
N ASN A 138 -17.67 -7.05 7.07
CA ASN A 138 -19.03 -6.50 7.15
C ASN A 138 -19.22 -5.10 6.51
N PHE A 139 -18.15 -4.50 5.98
CA PHE A 139 -18.17 -3.18 5.34
C PHE A 139 -17.53 -3.14 3.94
N ASN A 140 -17.11 -4.30 3.39
CA ASN A 140 -16.35 -4.38 2.13
C ASN A 140 -17.09 -3.85 0.88
N HIS A 141 -18.42 -3.69 0.93
CA HIS A 141 -19.24 -3.28 -0.22
C HIS A 141 -19.74 -1.83 -0.17
N CYS A 142 -19.27 -1.04 0.79
CA CYS A 142 -19.80 0.31 1.04
C CYS A 142 -18.88 1.43 0.53
N GLY A 143 -17.94 1.13 -0.38
CA GLY A 143 -16.96 2.12 -0.87
C GLY A 143 -16.03 2.68 0.21
N ILE A 144 -15.94 1.99 1.36
CA ILE A 144 -15.25 2.48 2.56
C ILE A 144 -13.75 2.64 2.31
N GLY A 145 -13.12 1.66 1.66
CA GLY A 145 -11.68 1.70 1.36
C GLY A 145 -11.32 2.94 0.53
N ARG A 146 -12.06 3.18 -0.56
CA ARG A 146 -11.88 4.35 -1.43
C ARG A 146 -12.09 5.66 -0.66
N ARG A 147 -13.21 5.79 0.06
CA ARG A 147 -13.50 7.00 0.85
C ARG A 147 -12.40 7.29 1.87
N PHE A 148 -11.99 6.27 2.62
CA PHE A 148 -10.94 6.38 3.63
C PHE A 148 -9.63 6.85 3.02
N PHE A 149 -9.20 6.19 1.94
CA PHE A 149 -7.98 6.56 1.22
C PHE A 149 -8.05 7.99 0.68
N CYS A 150 -9.14 8.39 0.00
CA CYS A 150 -9.28 9.74 -0.56
C CYS A 150 -9.23 10.82 0.52
N VAL A 151 -9.99 10.67 1.62
CA VAL A 151 -10.00 11.66 2.71
C VAL A 151 -8.61 11.78 3.35
N LEU A 152 -7.94 10.66 3.58
CA LEU A 152 -6.61 10.64 4.18
C LEU A 152 -5.57 11.27 3.27
N THR A 153 -5.52 10.85 2.00
CA THR A 153 -4.56 11.34 1.02
C THR A 153 -4.78 12.80 0.66
N GLU A 154 -6.02 13.28 0.54
CA GLU A 154 -6.30 14.70 0.33
C GLU A 154 -5.77 15.55 1.49
N HIS A 155 -5.93 15.06 2.73
CA HIS A 155 -5.45 15.76 3.90
C HIS A 155 -3.91 15.76 3.99
N ILE A 156 -3.27 14.61 3.79
CA ILE A 156 -1.80 14.49 3.83
C ILE A 156 -1.16 15.30 2.69
N ASN A 157 -1.76 15.27 1.49
CA ASN A 157 -1.26 16.00 0.33
C ASN A 157 -1.18 17.52 0.59
N LYS A 158 -2.15 18.09 1.32
CA LYS A 158 -2.11 19.52 1.72
C LYS A 158 -0.87 19.88 2.55
N SER A 159 -0.29 18.92 3.25
CA SER A 159 0.89 19.13 4.11
C SER A 159 2.22 18.70 3.48
N LEU A 160 2.21 17.66 2.64
CA LEU A 160 3.43 17.02 2.13
C LEU A 160 3.64 17.17 0.62
N ALA A 161 2.70 17.78 -0.11
CA ALA A 161 2.76 17.95 -1.57
C ALA A 161 3.09 16.64 -2.29
N MET A 162 2.20 15.66 -2.15
CA MET A 162 2.35 14.32 -2.69
C MET A 162 1.93 14.28 -4.16
N SER A 163 2.75 13.65 -5.01
CA SER A 163 2.55 13.56 -6.46
C SER A 163 1.93 12.25 -6.90
N LEU A 164 2.35 11.16 -6.27
CA LEU A 164 2.09 9.80 -6.72
C LEU A 164 1.74 8.92 -5.52
N TYR A 165 0.98 7.86 -5.78
CA TYR A 165 0.98 6.69 -4.91
C TYR A 165 1.21 5.41 -5.71
N ALA A 166 1.83 4.43 -5.05
CA ALA A 166 2.30 3.19 -5.64
C ALA A 166 2.06 2.01 -4.70
N LEU A 167 1.83 0.82 -5.25
CA LEU A 167 1.67 -0.41 -4.48
C LEU A 167 1.95 -1.67 -5.31
N HIS A 168 2.36 -2.73 -4.60
CA HIS A 168 2.29 -4.10 -5.10
C HIS A 168 1.06 -4.78 -4.48
N PRO A 169 0.08 -5.23 -5.27
CA PRO A 169 -1.07 -5.96 -4.75
C PRO A 169 -0.60 -7.26 -4.09
N PHE A 170 -0.80 -7.35 -2.77
CA PHE A 170 -0.47 -8.55 -2.00
C PHE A 170 -1.67 -8.99 -1.17
N PRO A 171 -2.24 -10.19 -1.43
CA PRO A 171 -3.33 -10.71 -0.62
C PRO A 171 -2.79 -11.23 0.71
N LEU A 172 -3.08 -10.50 1.79
CA LEU A 172 -2.50 -10.71 3.13
C LEU A 172 -2.81 -12.08 3.74
N GLN A 173 -3.82 -12.80 3.24
CA GLN A 173 -4.09 -14.17 3.67
C GLN A 173 -2.94 -15.14 3.37
N TYR A 174 -2.03 -14.78 2.47
CA TYR A 174 -0.86 -15.59 2.10
C TYR A 174 0.44 -15.16 2.82
N GLU A 175 0.39 -14.15 3.68
CA GLU A 175 1.57 -13.64 4.36
C GLU A 175 2.17 -14.73 5.28
N TYR A 176 3.42 -15.13 5.01
CA TYR A 176 4.14 -16.22 5.70
C TYR A 176 3.46 -17.60 5.62
N CYS A 177 2.68 -17.84 4.56
CA CYS A 177 1.96 -19.10 4.34
C CYS A 177 2.54 -19.94 3.20
N GLU A 178 3.71 -19.58 2.64
CA GLU A 178 4.30 -20.28 1.50
C GLU A 178 4.65 -21.74 1.85
N PRO A 179 4.17 -22.72 1.06
CA PRO A 179 4.50 -24.13 1.26
C PRO A 179 5.90 -24.46 0.75
N ASN A 180 6.44 -25.61 1.18
CA ASN A 180 7.70 -26.12 0.63
C ASN A 180 7.58 -26.35 -0.90
N ALA A 181 8.61 -25.97 -1.66
CA ALA A 181 8.72 -26.14 -3.12
C ALA A 181 8.55 -27.59 -3.59
N GLU A 182 8.92 -28.57 -2.76
CA GLU A 182 8.75 -30.00 -3.06
C GLU A 182 7.40 -30.55 -2.59
N GLY A 183 6.56 -29.72 -1.95
CA GLY A 183 5.27 -30.10 -1.41
C GLY A 183 4.22 -30.29 -2.50
N LEU A 184 3.33 -31.27 -2.31
CA LEU A 184 2.20 -31.54 -3.23
C LEU A 184 1.24 -30.34 -3.37
N GLU A 185 1.25 -29.42 -2.40
CA GLU A 185 0.38 -28.24 -2.34
C GLU A 185 0.98 -27.00 -3.03
N TYR A 186 2.25 -27.07 -3.47
CA TYR A 186 2.99 -25.90 -4.00
C TYR A 186 2.32 -25.26 -5.22
N GLU A 187 2.03 -26.06 -6.25
CA GLU A 187 1.41 -25.54 -7.48
C GLU A 187 0.02 -24.95 -7.21
N ALA A 188 -0.80 -25.65 -6.40
CA ALA A 188 -2.14 -25.21 -6.08
C ALA A 188 -2.17 -23.93 -5.21
N PHE A 189 -1.17 -23.76 -4.34
CA PHE A 189 -0.96 -22.51 -3.59
C PHE A 189 -0.68 -21.35 -4.54
N TRP A 190 0.29 -21.51 -5.46
CA TRP A 190 0.67 -20.45 -6.39
C TRP A 190 -0.43 -20.13 -7.40
N ASP A 191 -1.20 -21.12 -7.86
CA ASP A 191 -2.40 -20.90 -8.67
C ASP A 191 -3.41 -20.01 -7.93
N SER A 192 -3.72 -20.34 -6.68
CA SER A 192 -4.67 -19.59 -5.86
C SER A 192 -4.17 -18.18 -5.56
N PHE A 193 -2.89 -18.05 -5.19
CA PHE A 193 -2.23 -16.78 -4.93
C PHE A 193 -2.30 -15.86 -6.15
N ARG A 194 -1.97 -16.36 -7.36
CA ARG A 194 -2.02 -15.56 -8.60
C ARG A 194 -3.43 -15.04 -8.88
N VAL A 195 -4.44 -15.88 -8.71
CA VAL A 195 -5.85 -15.50 -8.91
C VAL A 195 -6.26 -14.38 -7.93
N ASP A 196 -5.84 -14.47 -6.66
CA ASP A 196 -6.18 -13.45 -5.67
C ASP A 196 -5.38 -12.15 -5.85
N VAL A 197 -4.12 -12.23 -6.31
CA VAL A 197 -3.33 -11.06 -6.75
C VAL A 197 -4.04 -10.36 -7.91
N GLU A 198 -4.52 -11.10 -8.91
CA GLU A 198 -5.24 -10.53 -10.05
C GLU A 198 -6.54 -9.83 -9.62
N LYS A 199 -7.35 -10.48 -8.77
CA LYS A 199 -8.57 -9.86 -8.21
C LYS A 199 -8.25 -8.56 -7.46
N LEU A 200 -7.22 -8.58 -6.62
CA LEU A 200 -6.81 -7.41 -5.85
C LEU A 200 -6.26 -6.29 -6.75
N SER A 201 -5.52 -6.67 -7.79
CA SER A 201 -5.02 -5.72 -8.80
C SER A 201 -6.17 -5.04 -9.53
N ASN A 202 -7.15 -5.81 -9.98
CA ASN A 202 -8.37 -5.30 -10.62
C ASN A 202 -9.17 -4.38 -9.68
N TYR A 203 -9.26 -4.73 -8.40
CA TYR A 203 -9.85 -3.86 -7.38
C TYR A 203 -9.14 -2.50 -7.30
N TYR A 204 -7.81 -2.48 -7.21
CA TYR A 204 -7.05 -1.22 -7.16
C TYR A 204 -7.16 -0.41 -8.45
N CYS A 205 -7.13 -1.06 -9.61
CA CYS A 205 -7.32 -0.40 -10.91
C CYS A 205 -8.72 0.23 -11.01
N TYR A 206 -9.77 -0.46 -10.57
CA TYR A 206 -11.14 0.03 -10.68
C TYR A 206 -11.49 1.10 -9.64
N GLU A 207 -11.24 0.83 -8.35
CA GLU A 207 -11.66 1.72 -7.26
C GLU A 207 -10.76 2.95 -7.10
N PHE A 208 -9.47 2.80 -7.42
CA PHE A 208 -8.47 3.84 -7.21
C PHE A 208 -7.91 4.38 -8.52
N GLY A 209 -8.25 3.79 -9.67
CA GLY A 209 -7.75 4.25 -10.98
C GLY A 209 -6.28 3.92 -11.20
N CYS A 210 -5.71 2.98 -10.43
CA CYS A 210 -4.32 2.58 -10.60
C CYS A 210 -4.08 1.99 -11.99
N LYS A 211 -2.85 2.16 -12.47
CA LYS A 211 -2.39 1.60 -13.74
C LYS A 211 -1.12 0.80 -13.51
N SER A 212 -0.99 -0.30 -14.24
CA SER A 212 0.26 -1.05 -14.30
C SER A 212 1.29 -0.27 -15.11
N VAL A 213 2.50 -0.12 -14.56
CA VAL A 213 3.62 0.53 -15.27
C VAL A 213 4.31 -0.40 -16.25
N SER A 214 4.25 -1.72 -16.00
CA SER A 214 4.90 -2.74 -16.79
C SER A 214 4.29 -4.11 -16.49
N PRO A 215 4.08 -4.96 -17.51
CA PRO A 215 3.59 -6.32 -17.31
C PRO A 215 4.54 -7.20 -16.48
N GLU A 216 5.81 -6.82 -16.33
CA GLU A 216 6.83 -7.63 -15.66
C GLU A 216 6.91 -7.40 -14.14
N THR A 217 6.43 -6.25 -13.66
CA THR A 217 6.63 -5.85 -12.26
C THR A 217 5.44 -6.22 -11.39
N GLY A 218 4.22 -6.09 -11.90
CA GLY A 218 2.99 -6.10 -11.09
C GLY A 218 2.78 -4.79 -10.30
N LEU A 219 3.65 -3.79 -10.48
CA LEU A 219 3.57 -2.51 -9.79
C LEU A 219 2.40 -1.70 -10.34
N LEU A 220 1.55 -1.23 -9.43
CA LEU A 220 0.44 -0.35 -9.73
C LEU A 220 0.72 1.05 -9.19
N ILE A 221 0.49 2.07 -10.01
CA ILE A 221 0.67 3.47 -9.62
C ILE A 221 -0.53 4.32 -10.05
N ASN A 222 -0.71 5.47 -9.40
CA ASN A 222 -1.56 6.54 -9.89
C ASN A 222 -1.10 7.90 -9.36
N SER A 223 -1.49 8.98 -10.02
CA SER A 223 -1.26 10.33 -9.50
C SER A 223 -2.23 10.70 -8.40
N LEU A 224 -1.79 11.58 -7.50
CA LEU A 224 -2.65 12.24 -6.52
C LEU A 224 -3.27 13.52 -7.11
N PRO A 225 -4.35 14.06 -6.50
CA PRO A 225 -4.99 15.28 -6.98
C PRO A 225 -3.98 16.43 -7.16
N GLY A 226 -4.07 17.13 -8.30
CA GLY A 226 -3.12 18.16 -8.70
C GLY A 226 -1.99 17.67 -9.61
N TRP A 227 -1.91 16.36 -9.86
CA TRP A 227 -0.88 15.75 -10.70
C TRP A 227 -1.49 14.86 -11.78
N ARG A 228 -0.78 14.78 -12.91
CA ARG A 228 -1.13 13.94 -14.06
C ARG A 228 -0.05 12.88 -14.24
N LEU A 229 -0.50 11.63 -14.28
CA LEU A 229 0.34 10.47 -14.57
C LEU A 229 0.25 10.11 -16.06
N ASN A 230 1.41 10.10 -16.72
CA ASN A 230 1.58 9.62 -18.09
C ASN A 230 2.31 8.27 -18.05
N ILE A 231 1.79 7.27 -18.76
CA ILE A 231 2.42 5.96 -18.94
C ILE A 231 2.42 5.64 -20.42
N ASP A 232 3.59 5.32 -20.96
CA ASP A 232 3.76 4.85 -22.33
C ASP A 232 4.79 3.71 -22.40
N ARG A 233 5.25 3.39 -23.62
CA ARG A 233 6.21 2.30 -23.85
C ARG A 233 7.62 2.57 -23.29
N PHE A 234 7.94 3.81 -22.96
CA PHE A 234 9.24 4.22 -22.43
C PHE A 234 9.27 4.23 -20.91
N GLY A 235 8.10 4.19 -20.27
CA GLY A 235 7.97 4.18 -18.82
C GLY A 235 6.84 5.08 -18.36
N TRP A 236 7.01 5.65 -17.18
CA TRP A 236 6.06 6.59 -16.59
C TRP A 236 6.73 7.91 -16.20
N SER A 237 5.93 8.98 -16.21
CA SER A 237 6.28 10.30 -15.68
C SER A 237 5.08 10.94 -14.99
N VAL A 238 5.34 11.90 -14.10
CA VAL A 238 4.29 12.63 -13.39
C VAL A 238 4.57 14.13 -13.49
N GLU A 239 3.54 14.89 -13.83
CA GLU A 239 3.62 16.34 -14.02
C GLU A 239 2.48 17.04 -13.27
N VAL A 240 2.68 18.31 -12.90
CA VAL A 240 1.61 19.11 -12.27
C VAL A 240 0.49 19.29 -13.29
N SER A 241 -0.76 19.02 -12.90
CA SER A 241 -1.91 19.28 -13.76
C SER A 241 -2.19 20.77 -13.79
N GLU A 242 -2.18 21.35 -14.99
CA GLU A 242 -2.75 22.68 -15.28
C GLU A 242 -4.24 22.77 -14.92
#